data_AF-A0A8T4SXX8-F1
#
_entry.id   AF-A0A8T4SXX8-F1
#
_cell.length_a   1.000
_cell.length_b   1.000
_cell.length_c   1.000
_cell.angle_alpha   90.00
_cell.angle_beta   90.00
_cell.angle_gamma   90.00
#
_symmetry.space_group_name_H-M   'P 1'
#
loop_
_entity.id
_entity.type
_entity.pdbx_description
1 polymer ?
#
loop_
_entity_poly.entity_id
_entity_poly.type
_entity_poly.pdbx_seq_one_letter_code
_entity_poly.pdbx_strand_id
1 'polypeptide(L)'
;MLDIRFIADNPDIIKENIKKKFQNDLLPLVDSLIKDYKDSLKLKKDIEELRHRRNSLSQEINKLLKENKPIEKQKKEARQIP
;
A
#
# COMPACT_ATOMS: atom_id res chain seq x y z
N MET A 1 7.26 22.66 0.03
CA MET A 1 7.19 21.26 0.48
C MET A 1 7.89 20.41 -0.56
N LEU A 2 8.84 19.54 -0.18
CA LEU A 2 9.51 18.65 -1.14
C LEU A 2 8.60 17.47 -1.49
N ASP A 3 8.60 17.05 -2.76
CA ASP A 3 7.87 15.87 -3.19
C ASP A 3 8.60 14.60 -2.71
N ILE A 4 7.89 13.74 -1.99
CA ILE A 4 8.45 12.50 -1.47
C ILE A 4 8.88 11.54 -2.58
N ARG A 5 8.24 11.61 -3.76
CA ARG A 5 8.66 10.86 -4.94
C ARG A 5 10.06 11.26 -5.38
N PHE A 6 10.32 12.57 -5.41
CA PHE A 6 11.64 13.09 -5.76
C PHE A 6 12.72 12.64 -4.77
N ILE A 7 12.40 12.57 -3.47
CA ILE A 7 13.33 12.08 -2.44
C ILE A 7 13.63 10.58 -2.64
N ALA A 8 12.61 9.80 -2.96
CA ALA A 8 12.74 8.36 -3.20
C ALA A 8 13.49 8.02 -4.50
N ASP A 9 13.29 8.82 -5.56
CA ASP A 9 13.91 8.61 -6.87
C ASP A 9 15.35 9.12 -6.91
N ASN A 10 15.68 10.16 -6.14
CA ASN A 10 17.00 10.81 -6.16
C ASN A 10 17.60 10.97 -4.75
N PRO A 11 17.82 9.88 -3.99
CA PRO A 11 18.34 9.94 -2.62
C PRO A 11 19.73 10.58 -2.56
N ASP A 12 20.58 10.35 -3.55
CA ASP A 12 21.96 10.84 -3.57
C ASP A 12 22.04 12.37 -3.70
N ILE A 13 21.21 12.96 -4.59
CA ILE A 13 21.12 14.41 -4.79
C ILE A 13 20.64 15.11 -3.50
N ILE A 14 19.68 14.50 -2.80
CA ILE A 14 19.17 15.00 -1.53
C ILE A 14 20.28 14.94 -0.46
N LYS A 15 20.96 13.79 -0.32
CA LYS A 15 22.03 13.60 0.66
C LYS A 15 23.21 14.56 0.43
N GLU A 16 23.60 14.79 -0.82
CA GLU A 16 24.62 15.78 -1.15
C GLU A 16 24.19 17.21 -0.83
N ASN A 17 22.93 17.57 -1.10
CA ASN A 17 22.40 18.89 -0.74
C ASN A 17 22.39 19.12 0.78
N ILE A 18 22.00 18.10 1.54
CA ILE A 18 21.98 18.13 3.01
C ILE A 18 23.41 18.32 3.55
N LYS A 19 24.39 17.60 3.00
CA LYS A 19 25.81 17.79 3.34
C LYS A 19 26.32 19.20 2.99
N LYS A 20 25.99 19.72 1.80
CA LYS A 20 26.35 21.09 1.37
C LYS A 20 25.73 22.16 2.28
N LYS A 21 24.57 21.87 2.88
CA LYS A 21 23.87 22.74 3.83
C LYS A 21 24.29 22.52 5.30
N PHE A 22 25.28 21.66 5.56
CA PHE A 22 25.76 21.31 6.90
C PHE A 22 24.67 20.72 7.81
N GLN A 23 23.70 20.02 7.21
CA GLN A 23 22.51 19.47 7.88
C GLN A 23 22.65 17.94 8.12
N ASN A 24 23.83 17.48 8.52
CA ASN A 24 24.15 16.04 8.59
C ASN A 24 23.19 15.23 9.48
N ASP A 25 22.59 15.87 10.48
CA ASP A 25 21.60 15.27 11.39
C ASP A 25 20.33 14.78 10.66
N LEU A 26 20.05 15.32 9.46
CA LEU A 26 18.89 14.96 8.64
C LEU A 26 19.18 13.80 7.68
N LEU A 27 20.43 13.36 7.52
CA LEU A 27 20.78 12.22 6.66
C LEU A 27 20.03 10.93 7.03
N PRO A 28 19.91 10.55 8.32
CA PRO A 28 19.14 9.36 8.71
C PRO A 28 17.65 9.50 8.38
N LEU A 29 17.14 10.73 8.37
CA LEU A 29 15.72 11.03 8.14
C LEU A 29 15.33 10.78 6.68
N VAL A 30 16.25 10.99 5.74
CA VAL A 30 16.04 10.65 4.32
C VAL A 30 15.82 9.15 4.16
N ASP A 31 16.66 8.34 4.81
CA ASP A 31 16.58 6.89 4.71
C ASP A 31 15.32 6.32 5.39
N SER A 32 14.92 6.88 6.54
CA SER A 32 13.65 6.51 7.18
C SER A 32 12.45 6.88 6.32
N LEU A 33 12.42 8.08 5.74
CA LEU A 33 11.34 8.54 4.88
C LEU A 33 11.16 7.66 3.65
N ILE A 34 12.26 7.23 3.01
CA ILE A 34 12.21 6.34 1.85
C ILE A 34 11.63 4.98 2.24
N LYS A 35 12.00 4.47 3.41
CA LYS A 35 11.47 3.21 3.93
C LYS A 35 9.96 3.31 4.18
N ASP A 36 9.55 4.32 4.94
CA ASP A 36 8.13 4.55 5.27
C ASP A 36 7.29 4.77 4.00
N TYR A 37 7.84 5.48 3.01
CA TYR A 37 7.19 5.66 1.73
C TYR A 37 6.97 4.32 1.00
N LYS A 38 8.01 3.48 0.92
CA LYS A 38 7.90 2.14 0.30
C LYS A 38 6.89 1.25 1.03
N ASP A 39 6.89 1.27 2.35
CA ASP A 39 5.96 0.49 3.15
C ASP A 39 4.52 0.99 2.97
N SER A 40 4.32 2.32 2.86
CA SER A 40 3.01 2.90 2.54
C SER A 40 2.48 2.47 1.17
N LEU A 41 3.36 2.36 0.16
CA LEU A 41 2.98 1.91 -1.18
C LEU A 41 2.60 0.44 -1.20
N LYS A 42 3.33 -0.41 -0.48
CA LYS A 42 2.99 -1.83 -0.32
C LYS A 42 1.63 -1.98 0.36
N LEU A 43 1.43 -1.33 1.50
CA LEU A 43 0.16 -1.36 2.24
C LEU A 43 -1.02 -0.90 1.38
N LYS A 44 -0.84 0.15 0.56
CA LYS A 44 -1.89 0.59 -0.38
C LYS A 44 -2.25 -0.49 -1.40
N LYS A 45 -1.25 -1.15 -2.00
CA LYS A 45 -1.49 -2.25 -2.93
C LYS A 45 -2.20 -3.41 -2.25
N ASP A 46 -1.74 -3.82 -1.06
CA ASP A 46 -2.33 -4.92 -0.31
C ASP A 46 -3.81 -4.62 0.02
N ILE A 47 -4.12 -3.39 0.42
CA ILE A 47 -5.51 -2.94 0.68
C ILE A 47 -6.34 -2.98 -0.60
N GLU A 48 -5.81 -2.53 -1.74
CA GLU A 48 -6.51 -2.59 -3.02
C GLU A 48 -6.79 -4.02 -3.46
N GLU A 49 -5.83 -4.94 -3.29
CA GLU A 49 -6.00 -6.36 -3.56
C GLU A 49 -7.07 -7.00 -2.67
N LEU A 50 -7.07 -6.69 -1.37
CA LEU A 50 -8.09 -7.15 -0.43
C LEU A 50 -9.48 -6.64 -0.82
N ARG A 51 -9.60 -5.35 -1.17
CA ARG A 51 -10.85 -4.76 -1.67
C ARG A 51 -11.33 -5.42 -2.95
N HIS A 52 -10.42 -5.66 -3.89
CA HIS A 52 -10.73 -6.35 -5.14
C HIS A 52 -11.25 -7.77 -4.84
N ARG A 53 -10.53 -8.54 -4.02
CA ARG A 53 -10.93 -9.90 -3.60
C ARG A 53 -12.30 -9.92 -2.93
N ARG A 54 -12.60 -8.96 -2.05
CA ARG A 54 -13.92 -8.83 -1.41
C ARG A 54 -15.03 -8.55 -2.43
N ASN A 55 -14.77 -7.70 -3.41
CA ASN A 55 -15.73 -7.37 -4.46
C ASN A 55 -15.96 -8.56 -5.41
N SER A 56 -14.90 -9.26 -5.81
CA SER A 56 -15.00 -10.49 -6.62
C SER A 56 -15.80 -11.57 -5.89
N LEU A 57 -15.51 -11.83 -4.61
CA LEU A 57 -16.28 -12.78 -3.79
C LEU A 57 -17.75 -12.37 -3.67
N SER A 58 -18.04 -11.07 -3.52
CA SER A 58 -19.42 -10.57 -3.48
C SER A 58 -20.17 -10.81 -4.81
N GLN A 59 -19.49 -10.68 -5.94
CA GLN A 59 -20.08 -10.99 -7.25
C GLN A 59 -20.29 -12.50 -7.43
N GLU A 60 -19.35 -13.34 -6.99
CA GLU A 60 -19.51 -14.80 -7.00
C GLU A 60 -20.68 -15.25 -6.14
N ILE A 61 -20.83 -14.68 -4.95
CA ILE A 61 -21.98 -14.91 -4.06
C ILE A 61 -23.30 -14.60 -4.77
N ASN A 62 -23.37 -13.46 -5.46
CA ASN A 62 -24.58 -13.08 -6.20
C ASN A 62 -24.88 -14.02 -7.37
N LYS A 63 -23.86 -14.59 -8.02
CA LYS A 63 -24.04 -15.62 -9.05
C LYS A 63 -24.55 -16.92 -8.44
N LEU A 64 -23.94 -17.41 -7.36
CA LEU A 64 -24.37 -18.64 -6.68
C LEU A 64 -25.80 -18.53 -6.11
N LEU A 65 -26.18 -17.35 -5.63
CA LEU A 65 -27.56 -17.05 -5.21
C LEU A 65 -28.56 -17.22 -6.36
N LYS A 66 -28.24 -16.73 -7.56
CA LYS A 66 -29.09 -16.92 -8.75
C LYS A 66 -29.16 -18.38 -9.19
N GLU A 67 -28.10 -19.15 -8.93
CA GLU A 67 -28.01 -20.58 -9.24
C GLU A 67 -28.59 -21.50 -8.13
N ASN A 68 -29.18 -20.94 -7.06
CA ASN A 68 -29.69 -21.67 -5.89
C ASN A 68 -28.65 -22.61 -5.22
N LYS A 69 -27.37 -22.26 -5.28
CA LYS A 69 -26.25 -23.05 -4.70
C LYS A 69 -25.91 -22.59 -3.27
N PRO A 70 -25.26 -23.44 -2.44
CA PRO A 70 -24.88 -23.07 -1.08
C PRO A 70 -23.78 -21.99 -1.05
N ILE A 71 -24.07 -20.87 -0.37
CA ILE A 71 -23.23 -19.66 -0.35
C ILE A 71 -22.43 -19.49 0.97
N GLU A 72 -22.69 -20.34 1.97
CA GLU A 72 -22.14 -20.17 3.33
C GLU A 72 -20.62 -20.08 3.41
N LYS A 73 -19.91 -20.82 2.54
CA LYS A 73 -18.44 -20.78 2.48
C LYS A 73 -17.93 -19.42 1.99
N GLN A 74 -18.46 -18.93 0.88
CA GLN A 74 -18.06 -17.63 0.32
C GLN A 74 -18.47 -16.46 1.22
N LYS A 75 -19.61 -16.55 1.92
CA LYS A 75 -20.00 -15.56 2.93
C LYS A 75 -19.04 -15.50 4.12
N LYS A 76 -18.51 -16.64 4.57
CA LYS A 76 -17.50 -16.68 5.63
C LYS A 76 -16.18 -16.08 5.17
N GLU A 77 -15.74 -16.40 3.95
CA GLU A 77 -14.52 -15.83 3.37
C GLU A 77 -14.62 -14.31 3.15
N ALA A 78 -15.75 -13.82 2.64
CA ALA A 78 -15.96 -12.39 2.45
C ALA A 78 -15.99 -11.60 3.77
N ARG A 79 -16.39 -12.22 4.89
CA ARG A 79 -16.37 -11.63 6.24
C ARG A 79 -14.99 -11.63 6.91
N GLN A 80 -14.10 -12.51 6.46
CA GLN A 80 -12.73 -12.60 6.98
C GLN A 80 -11.79 -11.60 6.31
N ILE A 81 -12.19 -11.00 5.18
CA ILE A 81 -11.43 -9.92 4.55
C ILE A 81 -11.77 -8.61 5.30
N PRO A 82 -10.78 -7.93 5.91
CA PRO A 82 -10.98 -6.67 6.62
C PRO A 82 -11.43 -5.51 5.71
#